data_AF-A0AAV1MUU6-F1
#
_entry.id   AF-A0AAV1MUU6-F1
#
_cell.length_a   1.000
_cell.length_b   1.000
_cell.length_c   1.000
_cell.angle_alpha   90.00
_cell.angle_beta   90.00
_cell.angle_gamma   90.00
#
_symmetry.space_group_name_H-M   'P 1'
#
loop_
_entity.id
_entity.type
_entity.pdbx_description
1 polymer ?
#
loop_
_entity_poly.entity_id
_entity_poly.type
_entity_poly.pdbx_seq_one_letter_code
_entity_poly.pdbx_strand_id
1 'polypeptide(L)'
;MLLMLVSLLCCVPASKGCLQCDRRIRLLHEDFILSDPSVNNQIELKKICDYAYVTYRETSQKRKGVIDPTTLYRARTEYQSEFDRFLKTQHTGSITFEATQIMEKGRKILEKHLDAFIHDGLCPNKCGLLNRRVMDCISCRYKIYICPSPTGQQDCGEYPVQAEEGGQAVLNCFLPWHRLLLGTPEYHYSWAPGEPGTKTLAESDLKALVVTADSSVVLNQLHLDEQGTYRCSLQGRNGTNFYQVTFLLTVTRLPAQTHRHFITLPSPPPGDNYSPFQTTEDLLVPVIAVVSALSVAASMGLTVVLGTVPPSWKQCELLKYKTPQNDDDSVESCEAAKEEEHTEHDRGWKIKFDVRVHIRSAGQTVYGRSAFDVVSPVEIRGEVALAPPPSQLLSINK
;
A
#
# COMPACT_ATOMS: atom_id res chain seq x y z
N MET A 1 40.66 -23.91 -30.27
CA MET A 1 39.79 -24.25 -29.12
C MET A 1 40.32 -23.75 -27.78
N LEU A 2 41.64 -23.78 -27.52
CA LEU A 2 42.22 -23.25 -26.27
C LEU A 2 41.99 -21.73 -26.07
N LEU A 3 42.10 -20.92 -27.13
CA LEU A 3 41.84 -19.46 -27.05
C LEU A 3 40.38 -19.13 -26.68
N MET A 4 39.40 -19.91 -27.16
CA MET A 4 37.98 -19.67 -26.83
C MET A 4 37.68 -20.01 -25.37
N LEU A 5 38.35 -21.03 -24.81
CA LEU A 5 38.26 -21.36 -23.37
C LEU A 5 38.89 -20.27 -22.50
N VAL A 6 40.04 -19.71 -22.90
CA VAL A 6 40.70 -18.62 -22.15
C VAL A 6 39.87 -17.32 -22.19
N SER A 7 39.24 -16.99 -23.33
CA SER A 7 38.33 -15.84 -23.43
C SER A 7 37.05 -16.00 -22.59
N LEU A 8 36.54 -17.23 -22.43
CA LEU A 8 35.41 -17.53 -21.55
C LEU A 8 35.78 -17.47 -20.06
N LEU A 9 37.00 -17.83 -19.68
CA LEU A 9 37.49 -17.68 -18.29
C LEU A 9 37.82 -16.22 -17.92
N CYS A 10 38.16 -15.35 -18.88
CA CYS A 10 38.36 -13.92 -18.64
C CYS A 10 37.06 -13.09 -18.58
N CYS A 11 35.91 -13.68 -18.94
CA CYS A 11 34.61 -13.04 -18.88
C CYS A 11 33.79 -13.51 -17.67
N VAL A 12 34.42 -13.83 -16.54
CA VAL A 12 33.65 -13.91 -15.29
C VAL A 12 33.19 -12.49 -15.01
N PRO A 13 31.89 -12.16 -15.15
CA PRO A 13 31.42 -10.84 -14.74
C PRO A 13 31.88 -10.66 -13.31
N ALA A 14 32.62 -9.56 -13.04
CA ALA A 14 33.06 -9.24 -11.69
C ALA A 14 31.83 -9.33 -10.79
N SER A 15 31.78 -10.40 -10.01
CA SER A 15 30.62 -10.76 -9.21
C SER A 15 30.40 -9.63 -8.22
N LYS A 16 29.17 -9.11 -8.19
CA LYS A 16 28.85 -7.95 -7.36
C LYS A 16 28.44 -8.40 -5.96
N GLY A 17 28.50 -7.49 -5.00
CA GLY A 17 27.76 -7.60 -3.74
C GLY A 17 26.43 -6.85 -3.84
N CYS A 18 25.55 -7.05 -2.87
CA CYS A 18 24.19 -6.51 -2.95
C CYS A 18 24.18 -4.97 -3.09
N LEU A 19 25.04 -4.27 -2.35
CA LEU A 19 25.15 -2.80 -2.43
C LEU A 19 25.58 -2.33 -3.83
N GLN A 20 26.49 -3.05 -4.50
CA GLN A 20 26.95 -2.70 -5.85
C GLN A 20 25.90 -2.92 -6.94
N CYS A 21 24.79 -3.60 -6.63
CA CYS A 21 23.69 -3.71 -7.56
C CYS A 21 22.91 -2.41 -7.72
N ASP A 22 22.99 -1.50 -6.74
CA ASP A 22 22.43 -0.16 -6.88
C ASP A 22 23.41 0.78 -7.57
N ARG A 23 22.97 1.37 -8.68
CA ARG A 23 23.78 2.29 -9.49
C ARG A 23 24.26 3.49 -8.69
N ARG A 24 23.45 4.03 -7.77
CA ARG A 24 23.78 5.24 -7.02
C ARG A 24 24.92 4.99 -6.03
N ILE A 25 25.05 3.79 -5.48
CA ILE A 25 26.22 3.44 -4.64
C ILE A 25 27.50 3.40 -5.46
N ARG A 26 27.45 2.85 -6.68
CA ARG A 26 28.64 2.83 -7.55
C ARG A 26 29.08 4.23 -7.93
N LEU A 27 28.13 5.09 -8.32
CA LEU A 27 28.41 6.48 -8.65
C LEU A 27 28.96 7.24 -7.43
N LEU A 28 28.37 7.06 -6.25
CA LEU A 28 28.87 7.65 -5.00
C LEU A 28 30.35 7.34 -4.76
N HIS A 29 30.77 6.10 -4.99
CA HIS A 29 32.18 5.72 -4.84
C HIS A 29 33.08 6.25 -5.97
N GLU A 30 32.59 6.24 -7.21
CA GLU A 30 33.31 6.82 -8.36
C GLU A 30 33.55 8.32 -8.13
N ASP A 31 32.51 9.06 -7.74
CA ASP A 31 32.60 10.49 -7.43
C ASP A 31 33.53 10.76 -6.25
N PHE A 32 33.48 9.94 -5.19
CA PHE A 32 34.39 10.06 -4.05
C PHE A 32 35.85 9.87 -4.47
N ILE A 33 36.16 8.85 -5.28
CA ILE A 33 37.52 8.60 -5.78
C ILE A 33 37.98 9.80 -6.61
N LEU A 34 37.14 10.31 -7.51
CA LEU A 34 37.48 11.39 -8.43
C LEU A 34 37.53 12.77 -7.77
N SER A 35 37.00 12.92 -6.56
CA SER A 35 37.00 14.19 -5.83
C SER A 35 38.38 14.63 -5.33
N ASP A 36 39.33 13.69 -5.19
CA ASP A 36 40.70 14.03 -4.78
C ASP A 36 41.51 14.55 -5.98
N PRO A 37 42.21 15.70 -5.88
CA PRO A 37 42.97 16.28 -6.99
C PRO A 37 44.28 15.52 -7.30
N SER A 38 44.78 14.67 -6.40
CA SER A 38 46.02 13.91 -6.55
C SER A 38 45.74 12.53 -7.18
N VAL A 39 46.27 12.30 -8.38
CA VAL A 39 46.19 10.99 -9.07
C VAL A 39 46.70 9.85 -8.19
N ASN A 40 47.74 10.08 -7.38
CA ASN A 40 48.28 9.06 -6.49
C ASN A 40 47.26 8.67 -5.40
N ASN A 41 46.55 9.66 -4.84
CA ASN A 41 45.48 9.40 -3.87
C ASN A 41 44.30 8.70 -4.55
N GLN A 42 43.91 9.11 -5.76
CA GLN A 42 42.85 8.44 -6.52
C GLN A 42 43.16 6.95 -6.72
N ILE A 43 44.41 6.59 -7.03
CA ILE A 43 44.84 5.20 -7.17
C ILE A 43 44.69 4.44 -5.85
N GLU A 44 45.09 5.03 -4.72
CA GLU A 44 44.96 4.40 -3.40
C GLU A 44 43.48 4.25 -2.98
N LEU A 45 42.66 5.29 -3.19
CA LEU A 45 41.21 5.24 -2.97
C LEU A 45 40.54 4.16 -3.81
N LYS A 46 40.95 4.03 -5.08
CA LYS A 46 40.46 2.98 -5.96
C LYS A 46 40.80 1.59 -5.43
N LYS A 47 42.03 1.35 -4.98
CA LYS A 47 42.43 0.06 -4.37
C LYS A 47 41.57 -0.27 -3.15
N ILE A 48 41.31 0.73 -2.28
CA ILE A 48 40.46 0.56 -1.10
C ILE A 48 39.02 0.22 -1.49
N CYS A 49 38.46 0.92 -2.47
CA CYS A 49 37.10 0.67 -2.97
C CYS A 49 36.99 -0.72 -3.63
N ASP A 50 37.96 -1.10 -4.45
CA ASP A 50 37.99 -2.40 -5.11
C ASP A 50 38.10 -3.54 -4.07
N TYR A 51 38.90 -3.35 -3.01
CA TYR A 51 38.96 -4.26 -1.87
C TYR A 51 37.64 -4.33 -1.10
N ALA A 52 36.98 -3.18 -0.86
CA ALA A 52 35.68 -3.13 -0.21
C ALA A 52 34.62 -3.89 -1.03
N TYR A 53 34.70 -3.88 -2.37
CA TYR A 53 33.78 -4.63 -3.21
C TYR A 53 33.91 -6.14 -3.04
N VAL A 54 35.13 -6.63 -2.84
CA VAL A 54 35.38 -8.03 -2.47
C VAL A 54 34.72 -8.37 -1.14
N THR A 55 34.88 -7.53 -0.10
CA THR A 55 34.31 -7.81 1.22
C THR A 55 32.79 -7.72 1.24
N TYR A 56 32.18 -6.82 0.45
CA TYR A 56 30.72 -6.71 0.31
C TYR A 56 30.15 -7.94 -0.40
N ARG A 57 30.84 -8.43 -1.43
CA ARG A 57 30.50 -9.69 -2.12
C ARG A 57 30.54 -10.86 -1.15
N GLU A 58 31.62 -11.02 -0.39
CA GLU A 58 31.74 -12.11 0.59
C GLU A 58 30.67 -12.03 1.68
N THR A 59 30.39 -10.82 2.17
CA THR A 59 29.34 -10.57 3.16
C THR A 59 27.96 -10.95 2.61
N SER A 60 27.69 -10.63 1.34
CA SER A 60 26.47 -11.01 0.64
C SER A 60 26.36 -12.53 0.49
N GLN A 61 27.43 -13.19 0.02
CA GLN A 61 27.48 -14.63 -0.23
C GLN A 61 27.31 -15.46 1.04
N LYS A 62 27.96 -15.06 2.14
CA LYS A 62 27.79 -15.67 3.47
C LYS A 62 26.33 -15.64 3.95
N ARG A 63 25.51 -14.74 3.40
CA ARG A 63 24.10 -14.51 3.76
C ARG A 63 23.17 -14.83 2.59
N LYS A 64 23.38 -15.99 1.96
CA LYS A 64 22.60 -16.54 0.82
C LYS A 64 22.68 -15.77 -0.50
N GLY A 65 23.37 -14.62 -0.56
CA GLY A 65 23.56 -13.85 -1.79
C GLY A 65 22.26 -13.29 -2.40
N VAL A 66 21.23 -13.07 -1.58
CA VAL A 66 19.93 -12.54 -2.02
C VAL A 66 19.46 -11.41 -1.11
N ILE A 67 18.76 -10.44 -1.68
CA ILE A 67 18.16 -9.32 -0.96
C ILE A 67 16.87 -8.90 -1.65
N ASP A 68 15.81 -8.53 -0.92
CA ASP A 68 14.62 -7.97 -1.56
C ASP A 68 14.78 -6.46 -1.85
N PRO A 69 13.99 -5.89 -2.78
CA PRO A 69 14.12 -4.47 -3.15
C PRO A 69 14.03 -3.51 -1.96
N THR A 70 13.14 -3.80 -1.01
CA THR A 70 12.91 -2.94 0.16
C THR A 70 14.11 -2.93 1.10
N THR A 71 14.71 -4.10 1.37
CA THR A 71 15.92 -4.16 2.22
C THR A 71 17.11 -3.54 1.52
N LEU A 72 17.28 -3.75 0.20
CA LEU A 72 18.34 -3.10 -0.57
C LEU A 72 18.21 -1.56 -0.50
N TYR A 73 16.99 -1.04 -0.66
CA TYR A 73 16.72 0.38 -0.52
C TYR A 73 17.10 0.92 0.87
N ARG A 74 16.76 0.19 1.94
CA ARG A 74 17.11 0.58 3.32
C ARG A 74 18.62 0.58 3.55
N ALA A 75 19.30 -0.50 3.15
CA ALA A 75 20.76 -0.62 3.30
C ALA A 75 21.49 0.48 2.52
N ARG A 76 21.06 0.73 1.28
CA ARG A 76 21.58 1.83 0.47
C ARG A 76 21.36 3.18 1.15
N THR A 77 20.14 3.48 1.58
CA THR A 77 19.81 4.81 2.10
C THR A 77 20.56 5.10 3.39
N GLU A 78 20.68 4.10 4.28
CA GLU A 78 21.50 4.20 5.49
C GLU A 78 22.97 4.46 5.13
N TYR A 79 23.52 3.72 4.15
CA TYR A 79 24.90 3.92 3.73
C TYR A 79 25.13 5.28 3.07
N GLN A 80 24.23 5.73 2.20
CA GLN A 80 24.29 7.07 1.58
C GLN A 80 24.30 8.17 2.66
N SER A 81 23.41 8.09 3.65
CA SER A 81 23.37 9.07 4.74
C SER A 81 24.66 9.08 5.57
N GLU A 82 25.27 7.92 5.80
CA GLU A 82 26.55 7.82 6.51
C GLU A 82 27.70 8.39 5.69
N PHE A 83 27.67 8.18 4.37
CA PHE A 83 28.64 8.74 3.43
C PHE A 83 28.50 10.26 3.31
N ASP A 84 27.28 10.78 3.23
CA ASP A 84 27.02 12.22 3.19
C ASP A 84 27.50 12.91 4.47
N ARG A 85 27.33 12.25 5.63
CA ARG A 85 27.87 12.75 6.89
C ARG A 85 29.40 12.74 6.88
N PHE A 86 30.00 11.67 6.38
CA PHE A 86 31.45 11.55 6.23
C PHE A 86 31.99 12.72 5.38
N LEU A 87 31.46 12.95 4.18
CA LEU A 87 31.90 14.03 3.29
C LEU A 87 31.78 15.45 3.89
N LYS A 88 30.84 15.67 4.82
CA LYS A 88 30.65 16.97 5.49
C LYS A 88 31.51 17.17 6.72
N THR A 89 32.11 16.10 7.25
CA THR A 89 32.87 16.16 8.50
C THR A 89 34.30 16.56 8.20
N GLN A 90 34.88 17.43 9.04
CA GLN A 90 36.31 17.74 8.91
C GLN A 90 37.14 16.53 9.30
N HIS A 91 38.11 16.22 8.46
CA HIS A 91 38.87 15.00 8.48
C HIS A 91 40.34 15.35 8.67
N THR A 92 40.91 14.91 9.79
CA THR A 92 42.30 15.20 10.19
C THR A 92 43.21 13.98 10.04
N GLY A 93 42.65 12.83 9.63
CA GLY A 93 43.38 11.59 9.41
C GLY A 93 44.01 11.52 8.03
N SER A 94 44.70 10.40 7.76
CA SER A 94 45.09 10.04 6.40
C SER A 94 43.84 9.70 5.59
N ILE A 95 43.76 10.21 4.36
CA ILE A 95 42.66 9.93 3.43
C ILE A 95 42.45 8.42 3.22
N THR A 96 43.52 7.62 3.24
CA THR A 96 43.45 6.16 3.11
C THR A 96 42.79 5.48 4.31
N PHE A 97 43.07 5.98 5.52
CA PHE A 97 42.48 5.45 6.75
C PHE A 97 40.98 5.80 6.80
N GLU A 98 40.64 7.04 6.49
CA GLU A 98 39.27 7.54 6.46
C GLU A 98 38.43 6.84 5.39
N ALA A 99 38.97 6.69 4.18
CA ALA A 99 38.34 5.90 3.11
C ALA A 99 38.11 4.44 3.54
N THR A 100 39.08 3.82 4.21
CA THR A 100 38.92 2.46 4.74
C THR A 100 37.79 2.39 5.76
N GLN A 101 37.68 3.38 6.66
CA GLN A 101 36.63 3.43 7.66
C GLN A 101 35.22 3.56 7.06
N ILE A 102 35.02 4.47 6.11
CA ILE A 102 33.70 4.65 5.48
C ILE A 102 33.31 3.43 4.64
N MET A 103 34.27 2.82 3.94
CA MET A 103 34.02 1.59 3.17
C MET A 103 33.69 0.41 4.10
N GLU A 104 34.39 0.25 5.22
CA GLU A 104 34.08 -0.77 6.23
C GLU A 104 32.72 -0.53 6.90
N LYS A 105 32.31 0.73 7.08
CA LYS A 105 30.98 1.09 7.56
C LYS A 105 29.89 0.59 6.59
N GLY A 106 30.09 0.73 5.28
CA GLY A 106 29.20 0.18 4.26
C GLY A 106 29.04 -1.34 4.36
N ARG A 107 30.14 -2.07 4.61
CA ARG A 107 30.11 -3.52 4.83
C ARG A 107 29.24 -3.90 6.04
N LYS A 108 29.42 -3.20 7.17
CA LYS A 108 28.67 -3.44 8.42
C LYS A 108 27.18 -3.13 8.28
N ILE A 109 26.83 -2.07 7.54
CA ILE A 109 25.43 -1.74 7.23
C ILE A 109 24.80 -2.84 6.39
N LEU A 110 25.49 -3.27 5.33
CA LEU A 110 25.02 -4.37 4.49
C LEU A 110 24.81 -5.65 5.31
N GLU A 111 25.79 -6.01 6.14
CA GLU A 111 25.75 -7.15 7.06
C GLU A 111 24.51 -7.10 7.96
N LYS A 112 24.30 -5.99 8.67
CA LYS A 112 23.13 -5.77 9.55
C LYS A 112 21.80 -5.98 8.83
N HIS A 113 21.63 -5.38 7.64
CA HIS A 113 20.38 -5.48 6.89
C HIS A 113 20.14 -6.89 6.35
N LEU A 114 21.20 -7.55 5.88
CA LEU A 114 21.10 -8.93 5.41
C LEU A 114 20.82 -9.90 6.56
N ASP A 115 21.41 -9.74 7.74
CA ASP A 115 21.13 -10.63 8.88
C ASP A 115 19.65 -10.59 9.29
N ALA A 116 19.08 -9.39 9.42
CA ALA A 116 17.66 -9.22 9.71
C ALA A 116 16.77 -9.78 8.58
N PHE A 117 17.14 -9.52 7.32
CA PHE A 117 16.38 -10.01 6.17
C PHE A 117 16.43 -11.53 6.04
N ILE A 118 17.59 -12.18 6.19
CA ILE A 118 17.72 -13.61 5.99
C ILE A 118 17.01 -14.40 7.11
N HIS A 119 17.02 -13.90 8.34
CA HIS A 119 16.38 -14.54 9.47
C HIS A 119 14.86 -14.42 9.43
N ASP A 120 14.33 -13.20 9.45
CA ASP A 120 12.90 -12.93 9.61
C ASP A 120 12.22 -12.49 8.31
N GLY A 121 13.00 -11.90 7.41
CA GLY A 121 12.47 -11.21 6.24
C GLY A 121 12.25 -12.09 5.02
N LEU A 122 13.12 -13.06 4.73
CA LEU A 122 13.20 -13.73 3.43
C LEU A 122 12.02 -14.67 3.21
N CYS A 123 11.77 -15.56 4.18
CA CYS A 123 10.67 -16.53 4.17
C CYS A 123 9.85 -16.44 5.47
N PRO A 124 8.99 -15.41 5.61
CA PRO A 124 8.18 -15.22 6.81
C PRO A 124 6.97 -16.18 6.89
N ASN A 125 6.70 -16.96 5.84
CA ASN A 125 5.58 -17.89 5.81
C ASN A 125 5.87 -19.11 6.70
N LYS A 126 4.99 -19.36 7.67
CA LYS A 126 5.05 -20.54 8.55
C LYS A 126 4.36 -21.77 7.97
N CYS A 127 3.58 -21.56 6.92
CA CYS A 127 2.81 -22.56 6.20
C CYS A 127 2.56 -22.05 4.76
N GLY A 128 2.05 -22.90 3.87
CA GLY A 128 1.82 -22.53 2.48
C GLY A 128 3.11 -22.27 1.69
N LEU A 129 2.97 -21.64 0.53
CA LEU A 129 4.02 -21.39 -0.44
C LEU A 129 4.14 -19.89 -0.73
N LEU A 130 5.31 -19.32 -0.48
CA LEU A 130 5.62 -17.93 -0.82
C LEU A 130 6.61 -17.86 -1.98
N ASN A 131 6.16 -17.30 -3.10
CA ASN A 131 7.02 -16.94 -4.23
C ASN A 131 7.35 -15.44 -4.14
N ARG A 132 8.55 -15.12 -3.66
CA ARG A 132 9.00 -13.74 -3.44
C ARG A 132 9.96 -13.27 -4.52
N ARG A 133 9.85 -12.02 -4.96
CA ARG A 133 10.88 -11.39 -5.80
C ARG A 133 12.06 -10.94 -4.94
N VAL A 134 13.24 -11.45 -5.28
CA VAL A 134 14.52 -11.03 -4.68
C VAL A 134 15.50 -10.67 -5.78
N MET A 135 16.50 -9.86 -5.43
CA MET A 135 17.67 -9.63 -6.24
C MET A 135 18.75 -10.64 -5.86
N ASP A 136 19.32 -11.27 -6.87
CA ASP A 136 20.56 -12.02 -6.75
C ASP A 136 21.74 -11.04 -6.72
N CYS A 137 22.47 -11.01 -5.62
CA CYS A 137 23.49 -9.99 -5.39
C CYS A 137 24.73 -10.16 -6.27
N ILE A 138 24.98 -11.38 -6.76
CA ILE A 138 26.15 -11.71 -7.59
C ILE A 138 25.92 -11.20 -9.01
N SER A 139 24.74 -11.48 -9.55
CA SER A 139 24.35 -11.13 -10.92
C SER A 139 23.65 -9.77 -11.04
N CYS A 140 23.16 -9.23 -9.92
CA CYS A 140 22.28 -8.06 -9.85
C CYS A 140 21.01 -8.20 -10.70
N ARG A 141 20.52 -9.42 -10.85
CA ARG A 141 19.27 -9.73 -11.55
C ARG A 141 18.19 -10.12 -10.57
N TYR A 142 16.95 -9.74 -10.88
CA TYR A 142 15.80 -10.21 -10.11
C TYR A 142 15.53 -11.68 -10.44
N LYS A 143 15.23 -12.45 -9.40
CA LYS A 143 14.76 -13.83 -9.49
C LYS A 143 13.62 -14.07 -8.50
N ILE A 144 12.89 -15.14 -8.73
CA ILE A 144 11.88 -15.61 -7.79
C ILE A 144 12.59 -16.52 -6.79
N TYR A 145 12.46 -16.21 -5.50
CA TYR A 145 12.86 -17.07 -4.41
C TYR A 145 11.63 -17.81 -3.90
N ILE A 146 11.71 -19.13 -3.90
CA ILE A 146 10.62 -20.02 -3.49
C ILE A 146 10.84 -20.35 -2.02
N CYS A 147 9.89 -19.97 -1.18
CA CYS A 147 9.84 -20.27 0.25
C CYS A 147 8.78 -21.35 0.48
N PRO A 148 9.17 -22.63 0.52
CA PRO A 148 8.24 -23.71 0.84
C PRO A 148 7.77 -23.63 2.30
N SER A 149 6.65 -24.28 2.60
CA SER A 149 6.19 -24.46 3.97
C SER A 149 7.25 -25.21 4.79
N PRO A 150 7.64 -24.72 5.98
CA PRO A 150 8.56 -25.44 6.87
C PRO A 150 8.09 -26.85 7.22
N THR A 151 6.77 -27.06 7.30
CA THR A 151 6.16 -28.37 7.62
C THR A 151 5.87 -29.21 6.38
N GLY A 152 6.11 -28.69 5.18
CA GLY A 152 5.73 -29.32 3.91
C GLY A 152 4.22 -29.36 3.66
N GLN A 153 3.40 -28.91 4.61
CA GLN A 153 1.95 -28.86 4.47
C GLN A 153 1.53 -27.57 3.75
N GLN A 154 0.64 -27.74 2.76
CA GLN A 154 0.05 -26.66 2.00
C GLN A 154 -1.19 -26.09 2.69
N ASP A 155 -1.84 -26.90 3.52
CA ASP A 155 -2.90 -26.48 4.43
C ASP A 155 -2.29 -25.85 5.69
N CYS A 156 -2.76 -24.66 6.02
CA CYS A 156 -2.32 -23.86 7.14
C CYS A 156 -3.13 -24.08 8.42
N GLY A 157 -4.05 -25.06 8.39
CA GLY A 157 -4.75 -25.56 9.56
C GLY A 157 -6.23 -25.21 9.55
N GLU A 158 -6.85 -25.49 10.69
CA GLU A 158 -8.29 -25.38 10.90
C GLU A 158 -8.58 -24.32 11.97
N TYR A 159 -9.58 -23.48 11.68
CA TYR A 159 -9.98 -22.38 12.56
C TYR A 159 -11.46 -22.54 12.94
N PRO A 160 -11.80 -22.77 14.22
CA PRO A 160 -13.18 -22.80 14.66
C PRO A 160 -13.79 -21.40 14.60
N VAL A 161 -14.99 -21.31 14.06
CA VAL A 161 -15.79 -20.08 13.98
C VAL A 161 -17.14 -20.37 14.62
N GLN A 162 -17.53 -19.58 15.61
CA GLN A 162 -18.82 -19.71 16.27
C GLN A 162 -19.68 -18.49 15.93
N ALA A 163 -20.94 -18.74 15.60
CA ALA A 163 -21.92 -17.69 15.36
C ALA A 163 -23.30 -18.13 15.84
N GLU A 164 -24.16 -17.15 16.08
CA GLU A 164 -25.56 -17.39 16.44
C GLU A 164 -26.45 -17.35 15.20
N GLU A 165 -27.59 -18.04 15.26
CA GLU A 165 -28.62 -17.96 14.23
C GLU A 165 -29.14 -16.51 14.06
N GLY A 166 -29.19 -16.03 12.83
CA GLY A 166 -29.46 -14.62 12.48
C GLY A 166 -28.26 -13.68 12.66
N GLY A 167 -27.14 -14.18 13.19
CA GLY A 167 -25.91 -13.44 13.45
C GLY A 167 -25.01 -13.29 12.22
N GLN A 168 -23.73 -13.00 12.48
CA GLN A 168 -22.70 -12.78 11.47
C GLN A 168 -21.44 -13.59 11.80
N ALA A 169 -20.79 -14.13 10.76
CA ALA A 169 -19.46 -14.72 10.87
C ALA A 169 -18.50 -14.08 9.85
N VAL A 170 -17.25 -13.92 10.26
CA VAL A 170 -16.19 -13.36 9.39
C VAL A 170 -15.13 -14.42 9.14
N LEU A 171 -14.93 -14.78 7.88
CA LEU A 171 -13.93 -15.73 7.43
C LEU A 171 -12.70 -14.98 6.95
N ASN A 172 -11.76 -14.71 7.85
CA ASN A 172 -10.54 -13.96 7.52
C ASN A 172 -9.40 -14.90 7.12
N CYS A 173 -9.09 -14.89 5.83
CA CYS A 173 -8.06 -15.70 5.19
C CYS A 173 -6.71 -14.96 5.03
N PHE A 174 -6.59 -13.75 5.57
CA PHE A 174 -5.39 -12.92 5.42
C PHE A 174 -4.24 -13.39 6.31
N LEU A 175 -3.05 -13.60 5.70
CA LEU A 175 -1.79 -13.60 6.41
C LEU A 175 -0.88 -12.45 5.92
N PRO A 176 -0.06 -11.84 6.81
CA PRO A 176 0.79 -10.69 6.44
C PRO A 176 1.68 -10.93 5.21
N TRP A 177 2.17 -12.15 5.03
CA TRP A 177 3.06 -12.50 3.92
C TRP A 177 2.34 -12.61 2.56
N HIS A 178 1.00 -12.65 2.52
CA HIS A 178 0.24 -12.64 1.26
C HIS A 178 0.53 -11.39 0.43
N ARG A 179 0.83 -10.26 1.08
CA ARG A 179 1.21 -8.99 0.42
C ARG A 179 2.56 -9.06 -0.31
N LEU A 180 3.36 -10.09 -0.03
CA LEU A 180 4.68 -10.28 -0.61
C LEU A 180 4.63 -11.16 -1.87
N LEU A 181 3.48 -11.77 -2.17
CA LEU A 181 3.28 -12.57 -3.37
C LEU A 181 3.33 -11.69 -4.61
N LEU A 182 3.83 -12.28 -5.69
CA LEU A 182 3.89 -11.63 -6.99
C LEU A 182 2.57 -11.81 -7.74
N GLY A 183 2.18 -10.77 -8.48
CA GLY A 183 0.96 -10.75 -9.28
C GLY A 183 -0.26 -10.35 -8.46
N THR A 184 -1.44 -10.70 -8.96
CA THR A 184 -2.74 -10.45 -8.33
C THR A 184 -3.39 -11.79 -8.01
N PRO A 185 -2.95 -12.50 -6.94
CA PRO A 185 -3.63 -13.71 -6.53
C PRO A 185 -5.02 -13.37 -5.98
N GLU A 186 -5.97 -14.29 -6.14
CA GLU A 186 -7.35 -14.14 -5.72
C GLU A 186 -7.69 -15.15 -4.62
N TYR A 187 -8.58 -14.77 -3.72
CA TYR A 187 -9.10 -15.64 -2.67
C TYR A 187 -10.33 -16.37 -3.17
N HIS A 188 -10.29 -17.70 -3.10
CA HIS A 188 -11.38 -18.59 -3.46
C HIS A 188 -11.97 -19.19 -2.20
N TYR A 189 -13.22 -18.86 -1.93
CA TYR A 189 -14.00 -19.40 -0.83
C TYR A 189 -14.94 -20.48 -1.34
N SER A 190 -14.97 -21.61 -0.64
CA SER A 190 -15.83 -22.76 -0.93
C SER A 190 -16.38 -23.34 0.37
N TRP A 191 -17.51 -24.05 0.30
CA TRP A 191 -18.23 -24.52 1.48
C TRP A 191 -18.89 -25.88 1.24
N ALA A 192 -18.96 -26.69 2.30
CA ALA A 192 -19.77 -27.90 2.34
C ALA A 192 -20.62 -27.94 3.63
N PRO A 193 -21.92 -28.30 3.53
CA PRO A 193 -22.79 -28.45 4.69
C PRO A 193 -22.40 -29.68 5.52
N GLY A 194 -22.65 -29.61 6.82
CA GLY A 194 -22.51 -30.76 7.73
C GLY A 194 -21.97 -30.39 9.11
N GLU A 195 -21.74 -31.40 9.95
CA GLU A 195 -21.05 -31.19 11.22
C GLU A 195 -19.55 -30.93 10.93
N PRO A 196 -19.02 -29.76 11.34
CA PRO A 196 -17.63 -29.42 11.06
C PRO A 196 -16.65 -30.44 11.66
N GLY A 197 -15.60 -30.81 10.92
CA GLY A 197 -14.53 -31.69 11.39
C GLY A 197 -14.87 -33.20 11.48
N THR A 198 -16.08 -33.62 11.10
CA THR A 198 -16.51 -35.03 11.20
C THR A 198 -16.14 -35.90 10.00
N LYS A 199 -15.92 -35.29 8.82
CA LYS A 199 -15.57 -35.98 7.57
C LYS A 199 -14.41 -35.30 6.86
N THR A 200 -13.49 -36.08 6.33
CA THR A 200 -12.51 -35.61 5.34
C THR A 200 -13.23 -35.31 4.04
N LEU A 201 -13.39 -34.02 3.72
CA LEU A 201 -14.09 -33.57 2.51
C LEU A 201 -13.15 -33.62 1.30
N ALA A 202 -13.65 -34.14 0.18
CA ALA A 202 -12.98 -34.02 -1.10
C ALA A 202 -13.28 -32.64 -1.73
N GLU A 203 -12.45 -32.22 -2.68
CA GLU A 203 -12.65 -30.95 -3.38
C GLU A 203 -13.97 -30.91 -4.18
N SER A 204 -14.48 -32.06 -4.62
CA SER A 204 -15.79 -32.21 -5.26
C SER A 204 -16.97 -31.94 -4.34
N ASP A 205 -16.79 -32.07 -3.02
CA ASP A 205 -17.86 -31.90 -2.03
C ASP A 205 -18.07 -30.42 -1.68
N LEU A 206 -17.10 -29.57 -2.04
CA LEU A 206 -17.10 -28.14 -1.75
C LEU A 206 -17.76 -27.37 -2.89
N LYS A 207 -18.82 -26.64 -2.55
CA LYS A 207 -19.48 -25.70 -3.45
C LYS A 207 -18.73 -24.36 -3.42
N ALA A 208 -18.44 -23.79 -4.58
CA ALA A 208 -17.86 -22.46 -4.68
C ALA A 208 -18.83 -21.41 -4.11
N LEU A 209 -18.33 -20.57 -3.20
CA LEU A 209 -19.09 -19.49 -2.57
C LEU A 209 -18.80 -18.16 -3.28
N VAL A 210 -17.54 -17.74 -3.28
CA VAL A 210 -17.11 -16.48 -3.88
C VAL A 210 -15.62 -16.51 -4.23
N VAL A 211 -15.27 -15.84 -5.33
CA VAL A 211 -13.89 -15.50 -5.69
C VAL A 211 -13.75 -13.99 -5.59
N THR A 212 -12.79 -13.52 -4.83
CA THR A 212 -12.60 -12.09 -4.58
C THR A 212 -11.15 -11.74 -4.34
N ALA A 213 -10.77 -10.49 -4.61
CA ALA A 213 -9.49 -9.93 -4.19
C ALA A 213 -9.44 -9.67 -2.66
N ASP A 214 -10.61 -9.59 -2.02
CA ASP A 214 -10.71 -9.34 -0.58
C ASP A 214 -10.35 -10.60 0.21
N SER A 215 -9.51 -10.42 1.22
CA SER A 215 -9.02 -11.53 2.06
C SER A 215 -10.00 -11.98 3.15
N SER A 216 -11.20 -11.40 3.18
CA SER A 216 -12.21 -11.71 4.18
C SER A 216 -13.60 -11.69 3.56
N VAL A 217 -14.40 -12.69 3.92
CA VAL A 217 -15.82 -12.76 3.55
C VAL A 217 -16.66 -12.71 4.82
N VAL A 218 -17.78 -12.00 4.73
CA VAL A 218 -18.72 -11.82 5.82
C VAL A 218 -20.01 -12.55 5.48
N LEU A 219 -20.34 -13.55 6.29
CA LEU A 219 -21.61 -14.28 6.23
C LEU A 219 -22.60 -13.57 7.14
N ASN A 220 -23.75 -13.14 6.60
CA ASN A 220 -24.76 -12.37 7.33
C ASN A 220 -26.05 -13.17 7.45
N GLN A 221 -26.78 -12.94 8.54
CA GLN A 221 -28.08 -13.58 8.79
C GLN A 221 -27.98 -15.11 8.77
N LEU A 222 -26.99 -15.63 9.49
CA LEU A 222 -26.64 -17.04 9.42
C LEU A 222 -27.79 -17.97 9.80
N HIS A 223 -28.04 -18.97 8.98
CA HIS A 223 -28.99 -20.05 9.28
C HIS A 223 -28.27 -21.32 9.75
N LEU A 224 -29.00 -22.21 10.41
CA LEU A 224 -28.44 -23.46 10.96
C LEU A 224 -27.93 -24.42 9.88
N ASP A 225 -28.51 -24.38 8.68
CA ASP A 225 -28.12 -25.19 7.53
C ASP A 225 -26.86 -24.65 6.82
N GLU A 226 -26.47 -23.40 7.11
CA GLU A 226 -25.18 -22.83 6.68
C GLU A 226 -24.02 -23.28 7.57
N GLN A 227 -24.31 -24.01 8.65
CA GLN A 227 -23.30 -24.73 9.42
C GLN A 227 -22.51 -25.69 8.52
N GLY A 228 -21.19 -25.67 8.68
CA GLY A 228 -20.34 -26.58 7.92
C GLY A 228 -18.89 -26.16 7.86
N THR A 229 -18.22 -26.75 6.88
CA THR A 229 -16.79 -26.55 6.66
C THR A 229 -16.61 -25.59 5.51
N TYR A 230 -16.01 -24.44 5.79
CA TYR A 230 -15.62 -23.44 4.79
C TYR A 230 -14.13 -23.59 4.52
N ARG A 231 -13.74 -23.45 3.26
CA ARG A 231 -12.34 -23.49 2.86
C ARG A 231 -12.01 -22.23 2.09
N CYS A 232 -10.90 -21.61 2.45
CA CYS A 232 -10.33 -20.51 1.69
C CYS A 232 -9.01 -20.98 1.07
N SER A 233 -8.80 -20.63 -0.20
CA SER A 233 -7.51 -20.81 -0.88
C SER A 233 -7.09 -19.53 -1.58
N LEU A 234 -5.82 -19.17 -1.49
CA LEU A 234 -5.21 -18.06 -2.22
C LEU A 234 -4.50 -18.62 -3.45
N GLN A 235 -5.04 -18.31 -4.63
CA GLN A 235 -4.58 -18.90 -5.88
C GLN A 235 -4.00 -17.84 -6.80
N GLY A 236 -2.90 -18.19 -7.47
CA GLY A 236 -2.38 -17.42 -8.59
C GLY A 236 -3.10 -17.73 -9.89
N ARG A 237 -3.00 -16.83 -10.88
CA ARG A 237 -3.58 -17.03 -12.23
C ARG A 237 -3.14 -18.32 -12.93
N ASN A 238 -1.96 -18.84 -12.56
CA ASN A 238 -1.41 -20.07 -13.11
C ASN A 238 -1.94 -21.34 -12.41
N GLY A 239 -2.97 -21.22 -11.55
CA GLY A 239 -3.51 -22.32 -10.75
C GLY A 239 -2.62 -22.73 -9.57
N THR A 240 -1.56 -21.97 -9.28
CA THR A 240 -0.71 -22.24 -8.10
C THR A 240 -1.45 -21.86 -6.83
N ASN A 241 -1.68 -22.84 -5.96
CA ASN A 241 -2.23 -22.60 -4.63
C ASN A 241 -1.11 -22.17 -3.66
N PHE A 242 -1.13 -20.92 -3.22
CA PHE A 242 -0.15 -20.35 -2.30
C PHE A 242 -0.49 -20.62 -0.84
N TYR A 243 -1.78 -20.67 -0.51
CA TYR A 243 -2.24 -20.77 0.87
C TYR A 243 -3.61 -21.42 0.88
N GLN A 244 -3.81 -22.37 1.79
CA GLN A 244 -5.11 -22.97 2.04
C GLN A 244 -5.38 -22.99 3.53
N VAL A 245 -6.63 -22.76 3.90
CA VAL A 245 -7.09 -22.82 5.28
C VAL A 245 -8.54 -23.26 5.35
N THR A 246 -8.88 -23.93 6.45
CA THR A 246 -10.23 -24.42 6.71
C THR A 246 -10.83 -23.68 7.91
N PHE A 247 -12.07 -23.25 7.79
CA PHE A 247 -12.88 -22.68 8.86
C PHE A 247 -14.02 -23.64 9.20
N LEU A 248 -14.13 -23.98 10.48
CA LEU A 248 -15.16 -24.86 11.00
C LEU A 248 -16.26 -24.00 11.62
N LEU A 249 -17.32 -23.71 10.85
CA LEU A 249 -18.41 -22.84 11.30
C LEU A 249 -19.45 -23.66 12.05
N THR A 250 -19.67 -23.33 13.33
CA THR A 250 -20.78 -23.85 14.15
C THR A 250 -21.79 -22.73 14.38
N VAL A 251 -23.07 -22.99 14.06
CA VAL A 251 -24.15 -22.03 14.27
C VAL A 251 -25.00 -22.49 15.45
N THR A 252 -25.02 -21.70 16.53
CA THR A 252 -25.84 -21.97 17.70
C THR A 252 -27.21 -21.36 17.54
N ARG A 253 -28.26 -22.15 17.78
CA ARG A 253 -29.64 -21.64 17.86
C ARG A 253 -29.71 -20.55 18.93
N LEU A 254 -30.33 -19.43 18.59
CA LEU A 254 -30.77 -18.50 19.63
C LEU A 254 -31.78 -19.27 20.50
N PRO A 255 -31.64 -19.29 21.83
CA PRO A 255 -32.69 -19.83 22.68
C PRO A 255 -33.95 -19.05 22.35
N ALA A 256 -34.98 -19.77 21.86
CA ALA A 256 -36.30 -19.19 21.65
C ALA A 256 -36.64 -18.44 22.93
N GLN A 257 -36.79 -17.11 22.85
CA GLN A 257 -37.37 -16.36 23.96
C GLN A 257 -38.70 -17.05 24.23
N THR A 258 -38.75 -17.80 25.33
CA THR A 258 -39.95 -18.41 25.87
C THR A 258 -40.98 -17.31 25.81
N HIS A 259 -42.05 -17.54 25.03
CA HIS A 259 -43.17 -16.64 24.86
C HIS A 259 -43.32 -15.78 26.12
N ARG A 260 -42.89 -14.51 26.07
CA ARG A 260 -43.49 -13.54 26.96
C ARG A 260 -44.94 -13.62 26.58
N HIS A 261 -45.75 -14.25 27.44
CA HIS A 261 -47.19 -14.18 27.37
C HIS A 261 -47.48 -12.70 27.13
N PHE A 262 -47.97 -12.39 25.93
CA PHE A 262 -48.66 -11.14 25.72
C PHE A 262 -49.75 -11.16 26.78
N ILE A 263 -49.58 -10.35 27.83
CA ILE A 263 -50.68 -9.98 28.68
C ILE A 263 -51.67 -9.34 27.72
N THR A 264 -52.70 -10.08 27.36
CA THR A 264 -53.83 -9.60 26.59
C THR A 264 -54.43 -8.47 27.40
N LEU A 265 -54.15 -7.23 26.99
CA LEU A 265 -54.94 -6.09 27.44
C LEU A 265 -56.40 -6.35 27.03
N PRO A 266 -57.39 -6.11 27.92
CA PRO A 266 -58.78 -6.29 27.57
C PRO A 266 -59.14 -5.34 26.42
N SER A 267 -59.99 -5.83 25.53
CA SER A 267 -60.51 -5.08 24.37
C SER A 267 -61.12 -3.74 24.82
N PRO A 268 -60.77 -2.60 24.19
CA PRO A 268 -61.41 -1.34 24.48
C PRO A 268 -62.87 -1.33 23.95
N PRO A 269 -63.79 -0.62 24.62
CA PRO A 269 -65.19 -0.57 24.22
C PRO A 269 -65.38 0.17 22.89
N PRO A 270 -66.50 -0.07 22.18
CA PRO A 270 -66.71 0.45 20.84
C PRO A 270 -67.03 1.94 20.88
N GLY A 271 -66.21 2.72 20.16
CA GLY A 271 -66.61 3.95 19.48
C GLY A 271 -66.76 5.20 20.35
N ASP A 272 -65.86 6.15 20.13
CA ASP A 272 -66.24 7.56 19.97
C ASP A 272 -65.25 8.22 18.99
N ASN A 273 -65.80 8.73 17.88
CA ASN A 273 -65.07 9.33 16.78
C ASN A 273 -64.62 10.75 17.13
N TYR A 274 -63.44 10.94 17.70
CA TYR A 274 -62.72 12.21 17.64
C TYR A 274 -61.21 11.96 17.54
N SER A 275 -60.67 12.05 16.32
CA SER A 275 -59.24 12.08 16.03
C SER A 275 -58.70 13.51 16.23
N PRO A 276 -57.68 13.75 17.08
CA PRO A 276 -57.07 15.07 17.24
C PRO A 276 -55.96 15.39 16.20
N PHE A 277 -55.72 14.53 15.20
CA PHE A 277 -54.53 14.60 14.36
C PHE A 277 -54.83 14.72 12.86
N GLN A 278 -55.73 15.64 12.48
CA GLN A 278 -56.12 15.84 11.07
C GLN A 278 -55.72 17.21 10.50
N THR A 279 -54.66 17.83 11.02
CA THR A 279 -54.15 19.14 10.55
C THR A 279 -52.62 19.16 10.44
N THR A 280 -52.05 18.22 9.68
CA THR A 280 -50.60 18.25 9.40
C THR A 280 -50.22 17.92 7.95
N GLU A 281 -51.17 17.55 7.09
CA GLU A 281 -50.88 17.33 5.65
C GLU A 281 -51.02 18.61 4.81
N ASP A 282 -51.92 19.54 5.19
CA ASP A 282 -52.15 20.77 4.42
C ASP A 282 -51.07 21.86 4.62
N LEU A 283 -50.15 21.68 5.57
CA LEU A 283 -49.09 22.66 5.86
C LEU A 283 -47.73 22.28 5.25
N LEU A 284 -47.53 21.02 4.86
CA LEU A 284 -46.26 20.53 4.30
C LEU A 284 -46.11 20.90 2.82
N VAL A 285 -47.20 20.90 2.06
CA VAL A 285 -47.22 21.26 0.64
C VAL A 285 -46.76 22.71 0.38
N PRO A 286 -47.26 23.74 1.10
CA PRO A 286 -46.77 25.10 0.90
C PRO A 286 -45.32 25.30 1.35
N VAL A 287 -44.86 24.57 2.39
CA VAL A 287 -43.47 24.68 2.87
C VAL A 287 -42.49 24.09 1.84
N ILE A 288 -42.81 22.94 1.26
CA ILE A 288 -41.99 22.33 0.20
C ILE A 288 -41.92 23.26 -1.02
N ALA A 289 -43.06 23.85 -1.42
CA ALA A 289 -43.12 24.77 -2.56
C ALA A 289 -42.24 26.02 -2.35
N VAL A 290 -42.27 26.63 -1.16
CA VAL A 290 -41.46 27.80 -0.83
C VAL A 290 -39.96 27.46 -0.81
N VAL A 291 -39.58 26.30 -0.26
CA VAL A 291 -38.17 25.87 -0.23
C VAL A 291 -37.64 25.60 -1.64
N SER A 292 -38.44 24.99 -2.52
CA SER A 292 -38.06 24.80 -3.92
C SER A 292 -37.96 26.13 -4.69
N ALA A 293 -38.84 27.09 -4.44
CA ALA A 293 -38.77 28.40 -5.11
C ALA A 293 -37.52 29.20 -4.69
N LEU A 294 -37.18 29.18 -3.40
CA LEU A 294 -35.99 29.87 -2.87
C LEU A 294 -34.68 29.26 -3.38
N SER A 295 -34.62 27.94 -3.53
CA SER A 295 -33.42 27.26 -4.03
C SER A 295 -33.19 27.49 -5.54
N VAL A 296 -34.25 27.61 -6.33
CA VAL A 296 -34.15 28.00 -7.75
C VAL A 296 -33.75 29.47 -7.90
N ALA A 297 -34.28 30.38 -7.07
CA ALA A 297 -33.89 31.79 -7.11
C ALA A 297 -32.41 31.99 -6.72
N ALA A 298 -31.91 31.24 -5.73
CA ALA A 298 -30.51 31.30 -5.31
C ALA A 298 -29.55 30.77 -6.38
N SER A 299 -29.91 29.71 -7.12
CA SER A 299 -29.05 29.14 -8.16
C SER A 299 -28.98 30.03 -9.41
N MET A 300 -30.06 30.72 -9.77
CA MET A 300 -30.06 31.71 -10.86
C MET A 300 -29.30 33.00 -10.48
N GLY A 301 -29.37 33.43 -9.22
CA GLY A 301 -28.58 34.56 -8.72
C GLY A 301 -27.06 34.31 -8.77
N LEU A 302 -26.62 33.08 -8.44
CA LEU A 302 -25.21 32.71 -8.47
C LEU A 302 -24.63 32.67 -9.89
N THR A 303 -25.44 32.29 -10.88
CA THR A 303 -25.02 32.27 -12.30
C THR A 303 -24.90 33.67 -12.89
N VAL A 304 -25.73 34.62 -12.45
CA VAL A 304 -25.61 36.03 -12.88
C VAL A 304 -24.38 36.71 -12.27
N VAL A 305 -24.06 36.43 -10.99
CA VAL A 305 -22.90 37.03 -10.30
C VAL A 305 -21.56 36.46 -10.82
N LEU A 306 -21.52 35.18 -11.20
CA LEU A 306 -20.33 34.56 -11.81
C LEU A 306 -20.19 34.85 -13.32
N GLY A 307 -21.27 35.26 -13.99
CA GLY A 307 -21.30 35.59 -15.41
C GLY A 307 -20.91 37.04 -15.76
N THR A 308 -20.74 37.93 -14.76
CA THR A 308 -20.43 39.35 -14.97
C THR A 308 -19.02 39.76 -14.53
N VAL A 309 -18.05 38.83 -14.52
CA VAL A 309 -16.63 39.18 -14.42
C VAL A 309 -16.06 39.32 -15.84
N PRO A 310 -15.75 40.52 -16.34
CA PRO A 310 -15.16 40.68 -17.67
C PRO A 310 -13.70 40.16 -17.69
N PRO A 311 -13.25 39.52 -18.78
CA PRO A 311 -11.87 39.08 -18.89
C PRO A 311 -11.01 40.28 -19.30
N SER A 312 -10.27 40.81 -18.34
CA SER A 312 -9.15 41.72 -18.57
C SER A 312 -8.02 41.13 -17.70
N TRP A 313 -6.78 40.86 -18.14
CA TRP A 313 -5.92 41.49 -19.13
C TRP A 313 -5.03 40.42 -19.80
N LYS A 314 -4.82 40.52 -21.12
CA LYS A 314 -3.55 40.18 -21.76
C LYS A 314 -2.73 41.46 -21.78
N GLN A 315 -1.47 41.45 -21.31
CA GLN A 315 -0.34 42.10 -22.00
C GLN A 315 0.99 41.74 -21.34
N CYS A 316 1.94 41.27 -22.14
CA CYS A 316 3.37 41.29 -21.85
C CYS A 316 3.90 42.73 -21.87
N GLU A 317 4.75 43.10 -20.91
CA GLU A 317 5.75 44.14 -21.14
C GLU A 317 7.13 43.72 -20.64
N LEU A 318 8.05 43.73 -21.61
CA LEU A 318 9.49 43.83 -21.44
C LEU A 318 9.83 45.25 -20.98
N LEU A 319 10.60 45.40 -19.90
CA LEU A 319 11.50 46.55 -19.74
C LEU A 319 12.91 46.11 -19.39
N LYS A 320 13.76 46.33 -20.39
CA LYS A 320 15.21 46.32 -20.44
C LYS A 320 15.86 46.88 -19.17
N TYR A 321 16.84 46.17 -18.63
CA TYR A 321 18.03 46.82 -18.10
C TYR A 321 19.23 46.44 -18.98
N LYS A 322 19.97 47.49 -19.33
CA LYS A 322 21.00 47.58 -20.35
C LYS A 322 22.33 47.08 -19.76
N THR A 323 22.90 46.03 -20.33
CA THR A 323 24.33 45.71 -20.16
C THR A 323 25.18 46.71 -20.97
N PRO A 324 26.40 47.04 -20.50
CA PRO A 324 27.54 47.23 -21.36
C PRO A 324 28.31 45.91 -21.51
N GLN A 325 28.73 45.70 -22.75
CA GLN A 325 29.52 44.63 -23.32
C GLN A 325 30.94 44.56 -22.72
N ASN A 326 31.46 43.36 -22.48
CA ASN A 326 32.73 42.89 -23.06
C ASN A 326 33.01 41.41 -22.73
N ASP A 327 33.17 40.67 -23.82
CA ASP A 327 34.12 39.59 -24.14
C ASP A 327 34.19 38.24 -23.39
N ASP A 328 34.27 37.24 -24.27
CA ASP A 328 34.82 35.88 -24.21
C ASP A 328 34.01 34.68 -23.69
N ASP A 329 33.68 33.84 -24.68
CA ASP A 329 33.76 32.39 -24.76
C ASP A 329 33.02 31.53 -23.72
N SER A 330 31.93 30.89 -24.15
CA SER A 330 31.96 29.46 -24.56
C SER A 330 30.56 28.81 -24.54
N VAL A 331 30.32 28.13 -25.66
CA VAL A 331 29.38 27.07 -26.01
C VAL A 331 28.88 26.21 -24.84
N GLU A 332 27.55 25.99 -24.75
CA GLU A 332 27.01 24.66 -24.47
C GLU A 332 25.60 24.45 -25.06
N SER A 333 25.50 23.40 -25.87
CA SER A 333 24.30 22.79 -26.42
C SER A 333 23.97 21.55 -25.59
N CYS A 334 22.69 21.29 -25.31
CA CYS A 334 22.09 19.95 -25.21
C CYS A 334 20.56 20.13 -25.26
N GLU A 335 19.92 19.88 -26.40
CA GLU A 335 19.39 18.59 -26.87
C GLU A 335 18.14 18.10 -26.13
N ALA A 336 17.09 17.95 -26.93
CA ALA A 336 15.74 17.59 -26.57
C ALA A 336 15.60 16.08 -26.35
N ALA A 337 14.96 15.70 -25.26
CA ALA A 337 14.39 14.37 -25.09
C ALA A 337 12.94 14.38 -25.59
N LYS A 338 12.73 13.62 -26.66
CA LYS A 338 11.47 13.20 -27.26
C LYS A 338 10.75 12.27 -26.29
N GLU A 339 9.48 12.52 -25.99
CA GLU A 339 8.62 11.54 -25.30
C GLU A 339 7.52 11.09 -26.28
N GLU A 340 7.47 9.77 -26.48
CA GLU A 340 6.57 9.08 -27.39
C GLU A 340 5.16 8.98 -26.82
N GLU A 341 4.19 9.19 -27.71
CA GLU A 341 2.76 9.10 -27.52
C GLU A 341 2.32 7.63 -27.48
N HIS A 342 1.68 7.21 -26.37
CA HIS A 342 0.87 5.99 -26.34
C HIS A 342 -0.49 6.28 -25.71
N THR A 343 -1.52 6.04 -26.52
CA THR A 343 -2.95 6.09 -26.26
C THR A 343 -3.40 5.13 -25.16
N GLU A 344 -4.21 5.59 -24.19
CA GLU A 344 -4.97 4.71 -23.30
C GLU A 344 -6.45 5.12 -23.23
N HIS A 345 -7.31 4.11 -23.37
CA HIS A 345 -8.77 4.14 -23.31
C HIS A 345 -9.31 4.45 -21.89
N ASP A 346 -10.21 5.43 -21.84
CA ASP A 346 -11.56 5.34 -21.26
C ASP A 346 -11.75 4.56 -19.95
N ARG A 347 -11.58 5.23 -18.79
CA ARG A 347 -12.22 4.84 -17.51
C ARG A 347 -12.55 6.06 -16.66
N GLY A 348 -13.84 6.42 -16.63
CA GLY A 348 -14.38 7.47 -15.76
C GLY A 348 -14.32 7.09 -14.28
N TRP A 349 -13.98 8.08 -13.44
CA TRP A 349 -13.98 7.96 -11.98
C TRP A 349 -15.32 8.44 -11.42
N LYS A 350 -15.95 7.68 -10.51
CA LYS A 350 -17.09 8.15 -9.70
C LYS A 350 -16.57 8.68 -8.37
N ILE A 351 -16.88 9.93 -8.04
CA ILE A 351 -16.61 10.52 -6.73
C ILE A 351 -17.93 10.56 -5.96
N LYS A 352 -17.94 10.01 -4.74
CA LYS A 352 -19.09 10.01 -3.84
C LYS A 352 -18.87 11.08 -2.77
N PHE A 353 -19.73 12.08 -2.70
CA PHE A 353 -19.71 13.07 -1.62
C PHE A 353 -20.65 12.63 -0.50
N ASP A 354 -20.19 12.65 0.75
CA ASP A 354 -21.00 12.42 1.95
C ASP A 354 -21.25 13.79 2.60
N VAL A 355 -22.47 14.33 2.45
CA VAL A 355 -22.85 15.62 3.04
C VAL A 355 -23.60 15.34 4.35
N ARG A 356 -23.04 15.81 5.47
CA ARG A 356 -23.65 15.67 6.79
C ARG A 356 -24.34 16.98 7.18
N VAL A 357 -25.67 16.97 7.25
CA VAL A 357 -26.46 18.14 7.67
C VAL A 357 -26.81 18.01 9.15
N HIS A 358 -26.48 19.04 9.95
CA HIS A 358 -26.91 19.16 11.33
C HIS A 358 -27.99 20.23 11.44
N ILE A 359 -29.21 19.84 11.84
CA ILE A 359 -30.28 20.78 12.18
C ILE A 359 -30.54 20.64 13.69
N ARG A 360 -30.34 21.72 14.45
CA ARG A 360 -30.77 21.83 15.84
C ARG A 360 -32.13 22.51 15.89
N SER A 361 -33.14 21.80 16.35
CA SER A 361 -34.37 22.38 16.90
C SER A 361 -34.61 21.77 18.28
N ALA A 362 -35.20 22.55 19.17
CA ALA A 362 -35.28 22.32 20.61
C ALA A 362 -35.51 20.84 21.00
N GLY A 363 -34.47 20.21 21.56
CA GLY A 363 -34.60 19.01 22.39
C GLY A 363 -34.43 17.64 21.75
N GLN A 364 -34.27 17.49 20.42
CA GLN A 364 -33.98 16.17 19.81
C GLN A 364 -33.06 16.28 18.59
N THR A 365 -32.08 15.37 18.49
CA THR A 365 -31.17 15.25 17.35
C THR A 365 -31.59 14.04 16.51
N VAL A 366 -31.88 14.25 15.23
CA VAL A 366 -32.18 13.18 14.27
C VAL A 366 -31.06 13.12 13.23
N TYR A 367 -30.51 11.93 12.99
CA TYR A 367 -29.49 11.69 11.96
C TYR A 367 -30.14 11.14 10.70
N GLY A 368 -29.95 11.82 9.55
CA GLY A 368 -30.37 11.34 8.23
C GLY A 368 -29.20 11.37 7.24
N ARG A 369 -29.08 10.31 6.43
CA ARG A 369 -28.06 10.15 5.36
C ARG A 369 -28.79 10.11 4.02
N SER A 370 -28.34 10.86 3.03
CA SER A 370 -28.84 10.77 1.66
C SER A 370 -27.69 10.98 0.67
N ALA A 371 -27.62 10.14 -0.36
CA ALA A 371 -26.61 10.18 -1.41
C ALA A 371 -27.24 10.71 -2.70
N PHE A 372 -26.52 11.58 -3.41
CA PHE A 372 -26.89 12.03 -4.75
C PHE A 372 -25.71 11.81 -5.69
N ASP A 373 -26.00 11.29 -6.89
CA ASP A 373 -25.05 11.15 -7.99
C ASP A 373 -25.17 12.38 -8.90
N VAL A 374 -24.06 13.08 -9.14
CA VAL A 374 -23.98 14.14 -10.16
C VAL A 374 -22.77 13.87 -11.05
N VAL A 375 -22.99 13.81 -12.36
CA VAL A 375 -21.94 13.64 -13.38
C VAL A 375 -21.71 14.98 -14.06
N SER A 376 -20.52 15.57 -13.87
CA SER A 376 -20.00 16.63 -14.76
C SER A 376 -18.48 16.82 -14.57
N PRO A 377 -17.71 17.19 -15.62
CA PRO A 377 -16.26 17.28 -15.57
C PRO A 377 -15.80 18.65 -15.06
N VAL A 378 -15.01 18.67 -13.98
CA VAL A 378 -14.28 19.86 -13.53
C VAL A 378 -12.84 19.46 -13.20
N GLU A 379 -11.88 20.12 -13.83
CA GLU A 379 -10.45 20.00 -13.58
C GLU A 379 -10.07 20.90 -12.39
N ILE A 380 -9.52 20.33 -11.31
CA ILE A 380 -9.04 21.08 -10.14
C ILE A 380 -7.58 20.72 -9.89
N ARG A 381 -6.67 21.69 -10.08
CA ARG A 381 -5.32 21.68 -9.48
C ARG A 381 -5.41 22.26 -8.07
N GLY A 382 -5.02 21.48 -7.07
CA GLY A 382 -4.84 21.95 -5.69
C GLY A 382 -3.46 21.57 -5.16
N GLU A 383 -2.69 22.57 -4.73
CA GLU A 383 -1.51 22.42 -3.88
C GLU A 383 -1.93 22.05 -2.45
N VAL A 384 -1.31 21.02 -1.88
CA VAL A 384 -1.50 20.64 -0.47
C VAL A 384 -0.33 21.20 0.34
N ALA A 385 -0.59 22.25 1.11
CA ALA A 385 0.30 22.71 2.17
C ALA A 385 0.08 21.85 3.43
N LEU A 386 1.13 21.16 3.87
CA LEU A 386 1.15 20.39 5.12
C LEU A 386 1.35 21.33 6.32
N ALA A 387 0.39 21.37 7.23
CA ALA A 387 0.53 22.02 8.53
C ALA A 387 1.38 21.16 9.51
N PRO A 388 2.19 21.76 10.40
CA PRO A 388 3.00 21.03 11.37
C PRO A 388 2.18 20.58 12.60
N PRO A 389 2.63 19.54 13.34
CA PRO A 389 1.88 18.95 14.44
C PRO A 389 1.95 19.79 15.72
N PRO A 390 0.97 19.65 16.64
CA PRO A 390 0.91 20.45 17.87
C PRO A 390 1.85 19.91 18.96
N SER A 391 2.58 20.83 19.57
CA SER A 391 3.42 20.64 20.75
C SER A 391 2.59 20.32 22.00
N GLN A 392 2.94 19.24 22.71
CA GLN A 392 2.37 18.94 24.03
C GLN A 392 2.99 19.86 25.10
N LEU A 393 2.15 20.64 25.76
CA LEU A 393 2.46 21.40 26.97
C LEU A 393 2.25 20.52 28.21
N LEU A 394 3.33 20.24 28.93
CA LEU A 394 3.32 19.74 30.30
C LEU A 394 2.85 20.85 31.25
N SER A 395 1.69 20.64 31.89
CA SER A 395 1.23 21.43 33.02
C SER A 395 1.66 20.75 34.31
N ILE A 396 2.63 21.36 34.99
CA ILE A 396 2.91 21.15 36.42
C ILE A 396 1.80 21.85 37.20
N ASN A 397 1.22 21.18 38.20
CA ASN A 397 0.55 21.87 39.29
C ASN A 397 0.90 21.25 40.65
N LYS A 398 0.96 22.16 41.60
CA LYS A 398 1.43 22.11 42.99
C LYS A 398 0.87 20.99 43.85
#